data_AF-A0A402BBE2-F1
#
_entry.id   AF-A0A402BBE2-F1
#
_cell.length_a   1.000
_cell.length_b   1.000
_cell.length_c   1.000
_cell.angle_alpha   90.00
_cell.angle_beta   90.00
_cell.angle_gamma   90.00
#
_symmetry.space_group_name_H-M   'P 1'
#
loop_
_entity.id
_entity.type
_entity.pdbx_description
1 polymer ?
#
loop_
_entity_poly.entity_id
_entity_poly.type
_entity_poly.pdbx_seq_one_letter_code
_entity_poly.pdbx_strand_id
1 'polypeptide(L)'
;MFYGQGYMGAIEAYIAAPFFQLTGPSLPALRIGLLLLFGAFLVAIYYHTRFLYTKNFALFICLLLAAGSKDIIGRQLKAIGGYPELPLLAMLICILVAQIIWSATETSRERFSIKRIFLYFLLGLIMGLAIWADLLILPFIATGLVLLLLFSRKDLFSLPGIVLLVGLCVGIAPMIIYNVTAPFDQNIIANMAGFINASDGKSYSLLQKIAGIFFVSIPGATGYPYLCKPDAFPILGKFNAQCTFLQAGWSLGYLVLWTLAVWRAASNILRARKQPSAVALQSQSQFRQKQILDYSRLMILLSCGITVVLYATSMSAAAEPQIAARYLVCLLLSIPVVLWQLWPHTHTTRTVKSSHIPALLRSSASVGILLLITGIFLIGIVETFSDITQAQHFSAQQTKLVERLQTLGVTRLYTEYWTCNRLIFQSHEKIMCSILAEDFKPGMNRYPPYRRAVQETAKPAYLFLYRSSYDLKFIQEQQKAKQLQKYRYIKYEGYSLYVPI
;
A
#
# COMPACT_ATOMS: atom_id res chain seq x y z
N MET A 1 1.22 4.24 6.42
CA MET A 1 1.84 5.38 7.11
C MET A 1 0.86 6.55 7.13
N PHE A 2 0.52 7.08 8.28
CA PHE A 2 -0.21 8.36 8.36
C PHE A 2 0.75 9.51 8.03
N TYR A 3 0.27 10.58 7.40
CA TYR A 3 1.12 11.75 7.17
C TYR A 3 1.62 12.29 8.50
N GLY A 4 2.94 12.40 8.67
CA GLY A 4 3.54 12.97 9.88
C GLY A 4 3.97 12.00 10.96
N GLN A 5 3.92 10.68 10.73
CA GLN A 5 4.47 9.73 11.70
C GLN A 5 5.97 9.98 11.95
N GLY A 6 6.36 10.04 13.24
CA GLY A 6 7.69 10.41 13.70
C GLY A 6 8.80 9.43 13.27
N TYR A 7 8.48 8.13 13.14
CA TYR A 7 9.41 7.11 12.65
C TYR A 7 8.67 5.81 12.24
N MET A 8 8.59 5.53 10.94
CA MET A 8 8.27 4.21 10.35
C MET A 8 9.16 4.02 9.12
N GLY A 9 9.27 2.77 8.65
CA GLY A 9 10.39 2.26 7.84
C GLY A 9 10.92 3.18 6.75
N ALA A 10 12.25 3.24 6.67
CA ALA A 10 13.00 4.03 5.70
C ALA A 10 13.52 3.16 4.54
N ILE A 11 12.87 2.04 4.25
CA ILE A 11 13.32 1.05 3.25
C ILE A 11 13.47 1.72 1.88
N GLU A 12 12.47 2.51 1.45
CA GLU A 12 12.53 3.27 0.20
C GLU A 12 13.76 4.19 0.14
N ALA A 13 14.07 4.88 1.24
CA ALA A 13 15.21 5.80 1.32
C ALA A 13 16.55 5.06 1.27
N TYR A 14 16.67 3.91 1.96
CA TYR A 14 17.88 3.08 1.91
C TYR A 14 18.12 2.49 0.51
N ILE A 15 17.05 2.14 -0.21
CA ILE A 15 17.16 1.68 -1.61
C ILE A 15 17.55 2.85 -2.53
N ALA A 16 17.04 4.06 -2.30
CA ALA A 16 17.36 5.23 -3.11
C ALA A 16 18.78 5.77 -2.89
N ALA A 17 19.31 5.67 -1.66
CA ALA A 17 20.61 6.21 -1.26
C ALA A 17 21.78 5.85 -2.20
N PRO A 18 22.02 4.58 -2.60
CA PRO A 18 23.11 4.26 -3.53
C PRO A 18 22.93 4.91 -4.90
N PHE A 19 21.69 5.04 -5.40
CA PHE A 19 21.45 5.73 -6.67
C PHE A 19 21.72 7.23 -6.55
N PHE A 20 21.35 7.85 -5.43
CA PHE A 20 21.70 9.25 -5.16
C PHE A 20 23.20 9.47 -5.05
N GLN A 21 23.94 8.53 -4.47
CA GLN A 21 25.40 8.60 -4.42
C GLN A 21 26.04 8.54 -5.81
N LEU A 22 25.47 7.76 -6.74
CA LEU A 22 26.00 7.58 -8.10
C LEU A 22 25.59 8.69 -9.07
N THR A 23 24.34 9.17 -9.02
CA THR A 23 23.79 10.10 -10.03
C THR A 23 23.42 11.48 -9.46
N GLY A 24 23.56 11.67 -8.15
CA GLY A 24 22.98 12.79 -7.43
C GLY A 24 21.48 12.60 -7.12
N PRO A 25 20.92 13.43 -6.22
CA PRO A 25 19.50 13.39 -5.87
C PRO A 25 18.65 13.84 -7.06
N SER A 26 17.83 12.93 -7.59
CA SER A 26 16.96 13.22 -8.72
C SER A 26 15.70 12.37 -8.66
N LEU A 27 14.61 12.85 -9.28
CA LEU A 27 13.36 12.12 -9.33
C LEU A 27 13.49 10.75 -10.03
N PRO A 28 14.23 10.61 -11.16
CA PRO A 28 14.48 9.30 -11.76
C PRO A 28 15.23 8.35 -10.80
N ALA A 29 16.30 8.81 -10.14
CA ALA A 29 17.07 7.98 -9.22
C ALA A 29 16.22 7.45 -8.05
N LEU A 30 15.32 8.30 -7.51
CA LEU A 30 14.37 7.91 -6.47
C LEU A 30 13.40 6.82 -6.96
N ARG A 31 12.90 6.95 -8.19
CA ARG A 31 11.90 6.04 -8.77
C ARG A 31 12.47 4.71 -9.22
N ILE A 32 13.75 4.61 -9.55
CA ILE A 32 14.40 3.32 -9.89
C ILE A 32 14.24 2.33 -8.73
N GLY A 33 14.49 2.76 -7.50
CA GLY A 33 14.30 1.92 -6.31
C GLY A 33 12.88 1.39 -6.16
N LEU A 34 11.88 2.26 -6.44
CA LEU A 34 10.47 1.88 -6.39
C LEU A 34 10.07 0.93 -7.52
N LEU A 35 10.61 1.13 -8.72
CA LEU A 35 10.40 0.23 -9.86
C LEU A 35 10.98 -1.16 -9.56
N LEU A 36 12.12 -1.24 -8.89
CA LEU A 36 12.71 -2.51 -8.46
C LEU A 36 11.81 -3.23 -7.44
N LEU A 37 11.27 -2.49 -6.46
CA LEU A 37 10.31 -3.06 -5.49
C LEU A 37 9.06 -3.59 -6.18
N PHE A 38 8.47 -2.81 -7.09
CA PHE A 38 7.27 -3.22 -7.81
C PHE A 38 7.55 -4.40 -8.76
N GLY A 39 8.68 -4.40 -9.46
CA GLY A 39 9.13 -5.52 -10.29
C GLY A 39 9.34 -6.79 -9.48
N ALA A 40 9.99 -6.69 -8.31
CA ALA A 40 10.16 -7.80 -7.38
C ALA A 40 8.80 -8.32 -6.87
N PHE A 41 7.83 -7.44 -6.61
CA PHE A 41 6.47 -7.84 -6.26
C PHE A 41 5.79 -8.62 -7.40
N LEU A 42 5.89 -8.14 -8.65
CA LEU A 42 5.35 -8.85 -9.82
C LEU A 42 5.98 -10.25 -10.00
N VAL A 43 7.28 -10.37 -9.77
CA VAL A 43 7.98 -11.67 -9.80
C VAL A 43 7.51 -12.57 -8.65
N ALA A 44 7.37 -12.04 -7.43
CA ALA A 44 6.89 -12.80 -6.28
C ALA A 44 5.46 -13.31 -6.50
N ILE A 45 4.55 -12.43 -6.93
CA ILE A 45 3.15 -12.80 -7.19
C ILE A 45 3.03 -13.77 -8.37
N TYR A 46 3.89 -13.69 -9.39
CA TYR A 46 3.98 -14.70 -10.45
C TYR A 46 4.26 -16.08 -9.88
N TYR A 47 5.34 -16.23 -9.10
CA TYR A 47 5.74 -17.51 -8.54
C TYR A 47 4.70 -18.06 -7.58
N HIS A 48 4.11 -17.21 -6.73
CA HIS A 48 3.08 -17.63 -5.81
C HIS A 48 1.79 -18.04 -6.53
N THR A 49 1.35 -17.28 -7.53
CA THR A 49 0.16 -17.61 -8.33
C THR A 49 0.37 -18.90 -9.13
N ARG A 50 1.58 -19.11 -9.67
CA ARG A 50 1.94 -20.36 -10.35
C ARG A 50 1.91 -21.55 -9.39
N PHE A 51 2.39 -21.37 -8.17
CA PHE A 51 2.35 -22.40 -7.12
C PHE A 51 0.90 -22.73 -6.72
N LEU A 52 0.04 -21.72 -6.58
CA LEU A 52 -1.37 -21.91 -6.20
C LEU A 52 -2.24 -22.45 -7.33
N TYR A 53 -1.92 -22.15 -8.59
CA TYR A 53 -2.81 -22.36 -9.72
C TYR A 53 -2.07 -22.91 -10.95
N THR A 54 -1.89 -22.08 -11.99
CA THR A 54 -1.27 -22.47 -13.26
C THR A 54 -0.33 -21.39 -13.77
N LYS A 55 0.62 -21.77 -14.62
CA LYS A 55 1.58 -20.84 -15.25
C LYS A 55 0.87 -19.76 -16.08
N ASN A 56 -0.10 -20.14 -16.90
CA ASN A 56 -0.79 -19.21 -17.81
C ASN A 56 -1.60 -18.18 -17.02
N PHE A 57 -2.28 -18.61 -15.97
CA PHE A 57 -2.99 -17.70 -15.09
C PHE A 57 -2.04 -16.74 -14.36
N ALA A 58 -0.89 -17.23 -13.89
CA ALA A 58 0.11 -16.38 -13.25
C ALA A 58 0.64 -15.29 -14.20
N LEU A 59 0.90 -15.62 -15.47
CA LEU A 59 1.28 -14.63 -16.48
C LEU A 59 0.18 -13.60 -16.71
N PHE A 60 -1.07 -14.05 -16.84
CA PHE A 60 -2.22 -13.16 -16.99
C PHE A 60 -2.32 -12.16 -15.83
N ILE A 61 -2.20 -12.63 -14.58
CA ILE A 61 -2.24 -11.76 -13.40
C ILE A 61 -1.09 -10.74 -13.40
N CYS A 62 0.12 -11.15 -13.80
CA CYS A 62 1.25 -10.22 -13.87
C CYS A 62 1.05 -9.13 -14.92
N LEU A 63 0.56 -9.51 -16.12
CA LEU A 63 0.22 -8.56 -17.17
C LEU A 63 -0.89 -7.61 -16.73
N LEU A 64 -1.91 -8.13 -16.06
CA LEU A 64 -3.02 -7.33 -15.54
C LEU A 64 -2.52 -6.30 -14.51
N LEU A 65 -1.70 -6.70 -13.54
CA LEU A 65 -1.17 -5.79 -12.51
C LEU A 65 -0.13 -4.81 -13.06
N ALA A 66 0.66 -5.21 -14.06
CA ALA A 66 1.54 -4.29 -14.79
C ALA A 66 0.73 -3.23 -15.55
N ALA A 67 -0.46 -3.59 -16.03
CA ALA A 67 -1.45 -2.71 -16.63
C ALA A 67 -2.38 -2.01 -15.61
N GLY A 68 -1.94 -1.85 -14.36
CA GLY A 68 -2.75 -1.31 -13.27
C GLY A 68 -3.28 0.11 -13.51
N SER A 69 -4.33 0.48 -12.76
CA SER A 69 -4.85 1.85 -12.77
C SER A 69 -3.85 2.87 -12.22
N LYS A 70 -4.10 4.16 -12.49
CA LYS A 70 -3.36 5.29 -11.93
C LYS A 70 -3.21 5.21 -10.40
N ASP A 71 -4.22 4.72 -9.70
CA ASP A 71 -4.14 4.51 -8.25
C ASP A 71 -3.18 3.39 -7.86
N ILE A 72 -3.19 2.26 -8.57
CA ILE A 72 -2.27 1.15 -8.31
C ILE A 72 -0.84 1.61 -8.62
N ILE A 73 -0.58 2.04 -9.85
CA ILE A 73 0.76 2.44 -10.31
C ILE A 73 1.27 3.63 -9.49
N GLY A 74 0.42 4.63 -9.27
CA GLY A 74 0.75 5.82 -8.50
C GLY A 74 1.14 5.51 -7.06
N ARG A 75 0.55 4.49 -6.42
CA ARG A 75 0.95 4.07 -5.07
C ARG A 75 2.26 3.32 -5.03
N GLN A 76 2.63 2.63 -6.11
CA GLN A 76 3.90 1.92 -6.23
C GLN A 76 5.06 2.86 -6.59
N LEU A 77 4.78 4.01 -7.23
CA LEU A 77 5.79 4.97 -7.71
C LEU A 77 5.89 6.26 -6.90
N LYS A 78 5.10 6.42 -5.84
CA LYS A 78 5.21 7.55 -4.90
C LYS A 78 6.05 7.14 -3.70
N ALA A 79 7.15 7.85 -3.49
CA ALA A 79 7.98 7.70 -2.30
C ALA A 79 7.33 8.41 -1.11
N ILE A 80 6.38 7.72 -0.46
CA ILE A 80 5.63 8.24 0.70
C ILE A 80 5.80 7.36 1.94
N GLY A 81 6.62 6.31 1.87
CA GLY A 81 6.91 5.36 2.93
C GLY A 81 5.87 4.25 3.06
N GLY A 82 6.32 2.99 3.05
CA GLY A 82 5.53 1.80 3.42
C GLY A 82 4.76 1.15 2.27
N TYR A 83 4.18 1.91 1.35
CA TYR A 83 3.20 1.37 0.39
C TYR A 83 3.79 0.57 -0.79
N PRO A 84 4.91 0.97 -1.40
CA PRO A 84 5.58 0.20 -2.45
C PRO A 84 6.16 -1.14 -1.94
N GLU A 85 6.71 -1.18 -0.74
CA GLU A 85 7.32 -2.37 -0.16
C GLU A 85 6.31 -3.34 0.47
N LEU A 86 5.18 -2.86 0.99
CA LEU A 86 4.19 -3.69 1.70
C LEU A 86 3.67 -4.87 0.87
N PRO A 87 3.24 -4.72 -0.40
CA PRO A 87 2.78 -5.85 -1.21
C PRO A 87 3.86 -6.90 -1.42
N LEU A 88 5.12 -6.48 -1.64
CA LEU A 88 6.26 -7.39 -1.77
C LEU A 88 6.47 -8.15 -0.46
N LEU A 89 6.56 -7.46 0.67
CA LEU A 89 6.78 -8.07 1.99
C LEU A 89 5.66 -9.03 2.37
N ALA A 90 4.40 -8.63 2.16
CA ALA A 90 3.24 -9.49 2.38
C ALA A 90 3.29 -10.75 1.51
N MET A 91 3.71 -10.61 0.26
CA MET A 91 3.81 -11.75 -0.64
C MET A 91 4.95 -12.69 -0.28
N LEU A 92 6.11 -12.16 0.13
CA LEU A 92 7.22 -12.95 0.64
C LEU A 92 6.82 -13.73 1.91
N ILE A 93 6.06 -13.13 2.82
CA ILE A 93 5.51 -13.84 4.00
C ILE A 93 4.65 -15.03 3.56
N CYS A 94 3.69 -14.82 2.65
CA CYS A 94 2.85 -15.89 2.12
C CYS A 94 3.67 -17.00 1.43
N ILE A 95 4.68 -16.64 0.63
CA ILE A 95 5.56 -17.60 -0.06
C ILE A 95 6.35 -18.42 0.96
N LEU A 96 7.01 -17.77 1.92
CA LEU A 96 7.85 -18.44 2.92
C LEU A 96 7.02 -19.35 3.82
N VAL A 97 5.85 -18.90 4.27
CA VAL A 97 4.91 -19.74 5.03
C VAL A 97 4.49 -20.96 4.21
N ALA A 98 4.11 -20.78 2.95
CA ALA A 98 3.73 -21.88 2.07
C ALA A 98 4.90 -22.86 1.83
N GLN A 99 6.12 -22.36 1.62
CA GLN A 99 7.33 -23.18 1.43
C GLN A 99 7.70 -23.98 2.68
N ILE A 100 7.64 -23.37 3.87
CA ILE A 100 7.90 -24.04 5.15
C ILE A 100 6.92 -25.21 5.32
N ILE A 101 5.62 -24.94 5.12
CA ILE A 101 4.58 -25.95 5.29
C ILE A 101 4.67 -27.03 4.21
N TRP A 102 5.01 -26.66 2.97
CA TRP A 102 5.22 -27.60 1.87
C TRP A 102 6.40 -28.54 2.14
N SER A 103 7.55 -27.99 2.55
CA SER A 103 8.74 -28.78 2.88
C SER A 103 8.50 -29.78 4.02
N ALA A 104 7.58 -29.46 4.95
CA ALA A 104 7.16 -30.36 6.02
C ALA A 104 6.41 -31.61 5.53
N THR A 105 5.98 -31.64 4.26
CA THR A 105 5.29 -32.80 3.67
C THR A 105 6.22 -33.74 2.92
N GLU A 106 7.37 -33.27 2.45
CA GLU A 106 8.22 -34.01 1.51
C GLU A 106 9.30 -34.89 2.19
N THR A 107 9.56 -34.75 3.49
CA THR A 107 10.69 -35.46 4.14
C THR A 107 10.37 -36.06 5.50
N SER A 108 10.51 -37.39 5.59
CA SER A 108 10.35 -38.21 6.79
C SER A 108 11.65 -38.49 7.56
N ARG A 109 12.81 -37.92 7.18
CA ARG A 109 14.09 -38.30 7.82
C ARG A 109 15.03 -37.19 8.32
N GLU A 110 14.94 -35.94 7.88
CA GLU A 110 15.79 -34.87 8.44
C GLU A 110 14.98 -33.69 8.98
N ARG A 111 14.57 -33.84 10.24
CA ARG A 111 13.79 -32.86 11.00
C ARG A 111 14.49 -31.49 11.15
N PHE A 112 15.80 -31.44 10.91
CA PHE A 112 16.68 -30.29 11.12
C PHE A 112 17.56 -29.96 9.91
N SER A 113 16.99 -29.97 8.70
CA SER A 113 17.74 -29.46 7.55
C SER A 113 18.07 -27.97 7.74
N ILE A 114 19.33 -27.59 7.52
CA ILE A 114 19.81 -26.19 7.58
C ILE A 114 18.93 -25.28 6.72
N LYS A 115 18.46 -25.78 5.57
CA LYS A 115 17.54 -25.06 4.68
C LYS A 115 16.26 -24.65 5.40
N ARG A 116 15.68 -25.53 6.22
CA ARG A 116 14.46 -25.25 6.97
C ARG A 116 14.69 -24.19 8.04
N ILE A 117 15.76 -24.32 8.81
CA ILE A 117 16.15 -23.31 9.83
C ILE A 117 16.34 -21.94 9.18
N PHE A 118 17.01 -21.90 8.02
CA PHE A 118 17.19 -20.66 7.26
C PHE A 118 15.86 -20.05 6.76
N LEU A 119 14.90 -20.87 6.31
CA LEU A 119 13.56 -20.36 5.94
C LEU A 119 12.82 -19.74 7.12
N TYR A 120 12.92 -20.32 8.33
CA TYR A 120 12.34 -19.74 9.54
C TYR A 120 13.02 -18.42 9.93
N PHE A 121 14.36 -18.36 9.85
CA PHE A 121 15.11 -17.11 10.05
C PHE A 121 14.65 -16.01 9.09
N LEU A 122 14.61 -16.34 7.79
CA LEU A 122 14.22 -15.41 6.74
C LEU A 122 12.77 -14.94 6.91
N LEU A 123 11.86 -15.84 7.29
CA LEU A 123 10.48 -15.47 7.59
C LEU A 123 10.43 -14.48 8.76
N GLY A 124 11.15 -14.75 9.85
CA GLY A 124 11.26 -13.84 10.99
C GLY A 124 11.80 -12.47 10.56
N LEU A 125 12.90 -12.45 9.80
CA LEU A 125 13.51 -11.22 9.30
C LEU A 125 12.54 -10.39 8.47
N ILE A 126 11.83 -11.01 7.51
CA ILE A 126 10.85 -10.33 6.67
C ILE A 126 9.65 -9.84 7.51
N MET A 127 9.18 -10.62 8.48
CA MET A 127 8.12 -10.18 9.41
C MET A 127 8.55 -8.95 10.21
N GLY A 128 9.77 -8.95 10.76
CA GLY A 128 10.32 -7.82 11.51
C GLY A 128 10.51 -6.57 10.65
N LEU A 129 11.09 -6.73 9.46
CA LEU A 129 11.25 -5.63 8.50
C LEU A 129 9.91 -5.05 8.06
N ALA A 130 8.90 -5.90 7.86
CA ALA A 130 7.57 -5.45 7.48
C ALA A 130 6.84 -4.73 8.62
N ILE A 131 7.01 -5.15 9.87
CA ILE A 131 6.50 -4.43 11.04
C ILE A 131 7.15 -3.04 11.14
N TRP A 132 8.47 -2.97 10.91
CA TRP A 132 9.17 -1.69 10.89
C TRP A 132 8.72 -0.80 9.73
N ALA A 133 8.44 -1.38 8.55
CA ALA A 133 7.88 -0.67 7.41
C ALA A 133 6.50 -0.07 7.72
N ASP A 134 5.53 -0.92 8.04
CA ASP A 134 4.16 -0.50 8.35
C ASP A 134 3.35 -1.62 9.04
N LEU A 135 2.58 -1.27 10.06
CA LEU A 135 1.76 -2.20 10.83
C LEU A 135 0.54 -2.74 10.07
N LEU A 136 0.24 -2.24 8.87
CA LEU A 136 -0.74 -2.85 7.97
C LEU A 136 -0.38 -4.29 7.58
N ILE A 137 0.86 -4.73 7.81
CA ILE A 137 1.26 -6.11 7.57
C ILE A 137 0.69 -7.11 8.59
N LEU A 138 0.27 -6.65 9.78
CA LEU A 138 -0.08 -7.53 10.90
C LEU A 138 -1.10 -8.63 10.57
N PRO A 139 -2.16 -8.40 9.76
CA PRO A 139 -3.07 -9.47 9.35
C PRO A 139 -2.37 -10.62 8.61
N PHE A 140 -1.37 -10.33 7.77
CA PHE A 140 -0.60 -11.35 7.04
C PHE A 140 0.33 -12.13 7.97
N ILE A 141 0.94 -11.46 8.94
CA ILE A 141 1.75 -12.12 9.97
C ILE A 141 0.88 -13.04 10.81
N ALA A 142 -0.26 -12.54 11.30
CA ALA A 142 -1.17 -13.29 12.17
C ALA A 142 -1.71 -14.55 11.49
N THR A 143 -2.25 -14.43 10.28
CA THR A 143 -2.79 -15.58 9.54
C THR A 143 -1.68 -16.57 9.14
N GLY A 144 -0.48 -16.08 8.82
CA GLY A 144 0.69 -16.92 8.53
C GLY A 144 1.14 -17.73 9.74
N LEU A 145 1.22 -17.10 10.93
CA LEU A 145 1.53 -17.79 12.18
C LEU A 145 0.46 -18.81 12.56
N VAL A 146 -0.83 -18.49 12.38
CA VAL A 146 -1.93 -19.46 12.55
C VAL A 146 -1.72 -20.66 11.64
N LEU A 147 -1.34 -20.44 10.38
CA LEU A 147 -1.09 -21.52 9.45
C LEU A 147 0.11 -22.40 9.85
N LEU A 148 1.20 -21.78 10.31
CA LEU A 148 2.35 -22.51 10.86
C LEU A 148 1.99 -23.28 12.13
N LEU A 149 1.13 -22.74 13.00
CA LEU A 149 0.61 -23.45 14.17
C LEU A 149 -0.23 -24.68 13.78
N LEU A 150 -1.00 -24.60 12.69
CA LEU A 150 -1.81 -25.72 12.22
C LEU A 150 -0.98 -26.85 11.60
N PHE A 151 0.06 -26.54 10.83
CA PHE A 151 0.82 -27.55 10.06
C PHE A 151 2.20 -27.90 10.61
N SER A 152 2.82 -26.98 11.35
CA SER A 152 4.22 -27.04 11.80
C SER A 152 4.38 -26.66 13.29
N ARG A 153 3.37 -26.98 14.13
CA ARG A 153 3.39 -26.64 15.57
C ARG A 153 4.67 -27.04 16.29
N LYS A 154 5.16 -28.26 16.06
CA LYS A 154 6.35 -28.80 16.74
C LYS A 154 7.61 -28.01 16.43
N ASP A 155 7.72 -27.50 15.22
CA ASP A 155 8.86 -26.68 14.79
C ASP A 155 8.85 -25.30 15.45
N LEU A 156 7.66 -24.73 15.59
CA LEU A 156 7.49 -23.41 16.21
C LEU A 156 7.86 -23.41 17.70
N PHE A 157 7.73 -24.55 18.38
CA PHE A 157 8.14 -24.74 19.77
C PHE A 157 9.51 -25.43 19.91
N SER A 158 10.35 -25.37 18.87
CA SER A 158 11.73 -25.88 18.90
C SER A 158 12.70 -24.87 18.29
N LEU A 159 13.93 -25.30 17.97
CA LEU A 159 14.99 -24.42 17.44
C LEU A 159 14.56 -23.55 16.25
N PRO A 160 13.82 -24.04 15.23
CA PRO A 160 13.34 -23.19 14.13
C PRO A 160 12.46 -22.03 14.61
N GLY A 161 11.63 -22.23 15.63
CA GLY A 161 10.84 -21.17 16.26
C GLY A 161 11.70 -20.10 16.94
N ILE A 162 12.76 -20.52 17.65
CA ILE A 162 13.72 -19.59 18.26
C ILE A 162 14.42 -18.78 17.15
N VAL A 163 14.85 -19.44 16.08
CA VAL A 163 15.53 -18.80 14.96
C VAL A 163 14.61 -17.81 14.22
N LEU A 164 13.32 -18.10 14.12
CA LEU A 164 12.32 -17.14 13.63
C LEU A 164 12.24 -15.91 14.53
N LEU A 165 12.22 -16.08 15.86
CA LEU A 165 12.22 -14.95 16.79
C LEU A 165 13.50 -14.11 16.66
N VAL A 166 14.66 -14.75 16.51
CA VAL A 166 15.93 -14.04 16.26
C VAL A 166 15.85 -13.22 14.97
N GLY A 167 15.37 -13.82 13.87
CA GLY A 167 15.15 -13.10 12.62
C GLY A 167 14.22 -11.90 12.80
N LEU A 168 13.11 -12.08 13.53
CA LEU A 168 12.16 -11.01 13.82
C LEU A 168 12.77 -9.87 14.64
N CYS A 169 13.55 -10.20 15.68
CA CYS A 169 14.29 -9.22 16.48
C CYS A 169 15.28 -8.43 15.63
N VAL A 170 15.99 -9.08 14.70
CA VAL A 170 16.88 -8.40 13.76
C VAL A 170 16.11 -7.47 12.83
N GLY A 171 14.98 -7.93 12.27
CA GLY A 171 14.16 -7.13 11.36
C GLY A 171 13.54 -5.89 12.02
N ILE A 172 13.08 -6.01 13.27
CA ILE A 172 12.47 -4.91 14.02
C ILE A 172 13.51 -4.05 14.78
N ALA A 173 14.79 -4.39 14.71
CA ALA A 173 15.85 -3.69 15.46
C ALA A 173 15.86 -2.17 15.27
N PRO A 174 15.70 -1.60 14.05
CA PRO A 174 15.67 -0.14 13.89
C PRO A 174 14.55 0.54 14.69
N MET A 175 13.39 -0.10 14.77
CA MET A 175 12.25 0.37 15.54
C MET A 175 12.51 0.31 17.06
N ILE A 176 13.16 -0.77 17.53
CA ILE A 176 13.54 -0.92 18.95
C ILE A 176 14.55 0.17 19.32
N ILE A 177 15.60 0.35 18.53
CA ILE A 177 16.64 1.36 18.77
C ILE A 177 16.00 2.75 18.85
N TYR A 178 15.15 3.10 17.88
CA TYR A 178 14.45 4.38 17.90
C TYR A 178 13.62 4.58 19.18
N ASN A 179 12.76 3.62 19.55
CA ASN A 179 11.91 3.75 20.73
C ASN A 179 12.68 3.84 22.07
N VAL A 180 13.89 3.26 22.16
CA VAL A 180 14.74 3.36 23.35
C VAL A 180 15.45 4.72 23.42
N THR A 181 15.77 5.32 22.27
CA THR A 181 16.46 6.62 22.19
C THR A 181 15.53 7.83 22.17
N ALA A 182 14.28 7.65 21.74
CA ALA A 182 13.32 8.73 21.60
C ALA A 182 12.66 9.10 22.94
N PRO A 183 12.37 10.39 23.19
CA PRO A 183 11.53 10.83 24.30
C PRO A 183 10.17 10.10 24.34
N PHE A 184 9.66 9.80 25.54
CA PHE A 184 8.43 9.00 25.73
C PHE A 184 7.18 9.60 25.05
N ASP A 185 7.11 10.92 24.91
CA ASP A 185 6.04 11.66 24.21
C ASP A 185 6.11 11.56 22.68
N GLN A 186 7.26 11.12 22.13
CA GLN A 186 7.53 10.96 20.70
C GLN A 186 7.72 9.50 20.28
N ASN A 187 7.49 8.56 21.19
CA ASN A 187 7.56 7.14 20.88
C ASN A 187 6.43 6.72 19.92
N ILE A 188 6.59 5.56 19.28
CA ILE A 188 5.65 5.12 18.24
C ILE A 188 4.24 4.89 18.81
N ILE A 189 4.12 4.48 20.07
CA ILE A 189 2.84 4.21 20.73
C ILE A 189 2.04 5.50 20.93
N ALA A 190 2.69 6.56 21.45
CA ALA A 190 2.07 7.87 21.65
C ALA A 190 1.65 8.49 20.31
N ASN A 191 2.51 8.40 19.29
CA ASN A 191 2.18 8.85 17.93
C ASN A 191 0.96 8.10 17.37
N MET A 192 0.92 6.77 17.50
CA MET A 192 -0.20 5.97 17.00
C MET A 192 -1.52 6.26 17.73
N ALA A 193 -1.49 6.42 19.05
CA ALA A 193 -2.67 6.79 19.83
C ALA A 193 -3.23 8.16 19.41
N GLY A 194 -2.34 9.12 19.12
CA GLY A 194 -2.73 10.42 18.56
C GLY A 194 -3.38 10.32 17.17
N PHE A 195 -2.88 9.43 16.30
CA PHE A 195 -3.42 9.25 14.94
C PHE A 195 -4.74 8.50 14.88
N ILE A 196 -4.99 7.54 15.77
CA ILE A 196 -6.28 6.84 15.86
C ILE A 196 -7.42 7.85 16.17
N ASN A 197 -7.09 8.91 16.91
CA ASN A 197 -8.01 9.99 17.29
C ASN A 197 -7.92 11.22 16.39
N ALA A 198 -6.99 11.25 15.42
CA ALA A 198 -6.86 12.35 14.47
C ALA A 198 -8.01 12.29 13.46
N SER A 199 -9.13 12.92 13.80
CA SER A 199 -10.23 13.22 12.89
C SER A 199 -10.10 14.64 12.35
N ASP A 200 -10.83 14.95 11.28
CA ASP A 200 -11.10 16.31 10.82
C ASP A 200 -11.98 17.12 11.81
N GLY A 201 -12.02 16.71 13.08
CA GLY A 201 -12.95 17.19 14.09
C GLY A 201 -14.36 16.63 13.95
N LYS A 202 -14.66 15.82 12.93
CA LYS A 202 -16.00 15.24 12.72
C LYS A 202 -16.04 13.78 13.14
N SER A 203 -17.23 13.37 13.58
CA SER A 203 -17.56 11.97 13.80
C SER A 203 -18.38 11.47 12.61
N TYR A 204 -18.01 10.30 12.09
CA TYR A 204 -18.68 9.67 10.96
C TYR A 204 -19.42 8.41 11.41
N SER A 205 -20.64 8.22 10.89
CA SER A 205 -21.41 7.01 11.16
C SER A 205 -20.75 5.78 10.52
N LEU A 206 -21.02 4.60 11.07
CA LEU A 206 -20.55 3.33 10.48
C LEU A 206 -21.00 3.20 9.02
N LEU A 207 -22.22 3.65 8.70
CA LEU A 207 -22.76 3.62 7.34
C LEU A 207 -21.95 4.50 6.39
N GLN A 208 -21.54 5.70 6.81
CA GLN A 208 -20.65 6.57 6.01
C GLN A 208 -19.29 5.94 5.76
N LYS A 209 -18.71 5.27 6.77
CA LYS A 209 -17.44 4.55 6.62
C LYS A 209 -17.55 3.39 5.64
N ILE A 210 -18.62 2.59 5.76
CA ILE A 210 -18.90 1.48 4.83
C ILE A 210 -19.13 2.02 3.40
N ALA A 211 -19.86 3.13 3.26
CA ALA A 211 -20.06 3.78 1.96
C ALA A 211 -18.74 4.25 1.33
N GLY A 212 -17.85 4.88 2.10
CA GLY A 212 -16.54 5.31 1.60
C GLY A 212 -15.64 4.13 1.21
N ILE A 213 -15.76 2.99 1.88
CA ILE A 213 -15.07 1.77 1.47
C ILE A 213 -15.65 1.22 0.17
N PHE A 214 -16.97 1.03 0.14
CA PHE A 214 -17.66 0.35 -0.94
C PHE A 214 -17.63 1.15 -2.25
N PHE A 215 -17.88 2.46 -2.21
CA PHE A 215 -17.93 3.27 -3.43
C PHE A 215 -16.57 3.78 -3.89
N VAL A 216 -15.60 3.94 -2.99
CA VAL A 216 -14.34 4.62 -3.31
C VAL A 216 -13.12 3.75 -3.06
N SER A 217 -12.99 3.19 -1.85
CA SER A 217 -11.72 2.57 -1.45
C SER A 217 -11.47 1.21 -2.11
N ILE A 218 -12.46 0.33 -2.19
CA ILE A 218 -12.35 -0.97 -2.86
C ILE A 218 -12.07 -0.78 -4.36
N PRO A 219 -12.83 0.03 -5.12
CA PRO A 219 -12.53 0.27 -6.53
C PRO A 219 -11.11 0.79 -6.74
N GLY A 220 -10.69 1.78 -5.96
CA GLY A 220 -9.34 2.36 -6.09
C GLY A 220 -8.22 1.40 -5.73
N ALA A 221 -8.43 0.54 -4.73
CA ALA A 221 -7.43 -0.44 -4.30
C ALA A 221 -7.34 -1.69 -5.20
N THR A 222 -8.38 -1.97 -5.99
CA THR A 222 -8.48 -3.19 -6.82
C THR A 222 -8.38 -2.92 -8.33
N GLY A 223 -8.20 -1.67 -8.74
CA GLY A 223 -7.78 -1.31 -10.11
C GLY A 223 -8.85 -0.65 -10.97
N TYR A 224 -9.93 -0.13 -10.39
CA TYR A 224 -10.88 0.70 -11.14
C TYR A 224 -10.23 2.06 -11.48
N PRO A 225 -10.21 2.48 -12.76
CA PRO A 225 -9.48 3.68 -13.19
C PRO A 225 -10.18 5.00 -12.83
N TYR A 226 -11.50 5.08 -13.02
CA TYR A 226 -12.24 6.34 -12.90
C TYR A 226 -12.87 6.56 -11.52
N LEU A 227 -12.07 6.98 -10.53
CA LEU A 227 -12.62 7.29 -9.21
C LEU A 227 -13.36 8.63 -9.20
N CYS A 228 -14.68 8.59 -9.02
CA CYS A 228 -15.46 9.78 -8.73
C CYS A 228 -15.16 10.33 -7.33
N LYS A 229 -15.36 11.65 -7.17
CA LYS A 229 -15.19 12.32 -5.87
C LYS A 229 -16.15 11.75 -4.81
N PRO A 230 -15.76 11.72 -3.52
CA PRO A 230 -16.59 11.10 -2.47
C PRO A 230 -17.96 11.75 -2.29
N ASP A 231 -18.09 13.04 -2.61
CA ASP A 231 -19.35 13.79 -2.55
C ASP A 231 -20.35 13.42 -3.65
N ALA A 232 -19.99 12.53 -4.59
CA ALA A 232 -20.85 12.06 -5.68
C ALA A 232 -21.70 10.81 -5.31
N PHE A 233 -21.54 10.27 -4.11
CA PHE A 233 -22.22 9.03 -3.69
C PHE A 233 -23.35 9.31 -2.70
N PRO A 234 -24.40 8.47 -2.69
CA PRO A 234 -25.41 8.53 -1.65
C PRO A 234 -24.75 8.35 -0.27
N ILE A 235 -25.33 8.96 0.78
CA ILE A 235 -24.83 8.96 2.17
C ILE A 235 -23.61 9.88 2.40
N LEU A 236 -22.72 10.01 1.42
CA LEU A 236 -21.53 10.87 1.49
C LEU A 236 -21.75 12.27 0.89
N GLY A 237 -22.66 12.40 -0.08
CA GLY A 237 -22.99 13.67 -0.72
C GLY A 237 -24.19 13.57 -1.67
N LYS A 238 -24.07 14.20 -2.85
CA LYS A 238 -25.11 14.27 -3.88
C LYS A 238 -25.04 13.05 -4.79
N PHE A 239 -26.18 12.40 -4.98
CA PHE A 239 -26.28 11.20 -5.82
C PHE A 239 -25.92 11.48 -7.29
N ASN A 240 -24.86 10.84 -7.78
CA ASN A 240 -24.55 10.73 -9.20
C ASN A 240 -24.79 9.29 -9.67
N ALA A 241 -25.76 9.09 -10.57
CA ALA A 241 -26.16 7.77 -11.03
C ALA A 241 -25.01 6.99 -11.68
N GLN A 242 -24.28 7.61 -12.61
CA GLN A 242 -23.22 6.95 -13.38
C GLN A 242 -22.07 6.48 -12.47
N CYS A 243 -21.57 7.36 -11.60
CA CYS A 243 -20.53 7.02 -10.62
C CYS A 243 -20.99 5.92 -9.66
N THR A 244 -22.21 6.06 -9.13
CA THR A 244 -22.75 5.13 -8.14
C THR A 244 -22.89 3.73 -8.73
N PHE A 245 -23.50 3.58 -9.91
CA PHE A 245 -23.72 2.26 -10.50
C PHE A 245 -22.41 1.58 -10.94
N LEU A 246 -21.48 2.31 -11.54
CA LEU A 246 -20.22 1.72 -12.01
C LEU A 246 -19.31 1.28 -10.85
N GLN A 247 -19.11 2.14 -9.84
CA GLN A 247 -18.25 1.79 -8.71
C GLN A 247 -18.92 0.80 -7.75
N ALA A 248 -20.25 0.87 -7.58
CA ALA A 248 -20.98 -0.18 -6.88
C ALA A 248 -20.88 -1.51 -7.59
N GLY A 249 -21.03 -1.53 -8.92
CA GLY A 249 -20.93 -2.75 -9.73
C GLY A 249 -19.55 -3.39 -9.60
N TRP A 250 -18.49 -2.59 -9.64
CA TRP A 250 -17.11 -3.06 -9.43
C TRP A 250 -16.92 -3.68 -8.06
N SER A 251 -17.30 -2.97 -6.99
CA SER A 251 -17.18 -3.46 -5.62
C SER A 251 -18.04 -4.69 -5.34
N LEU A 252 -19.28 -4.70 -5.84
CA LEU A 252 -20.17 -5.86 -5.71
C LEU A 252 -19.60 -7.07 -6.44
N GLY A 253 -19.10 -6.89 -7.67
CA GLY A 253 -18.45 -7.94 -8.43
C GLY A 253 -17.23 -8.51 -7.69
N TYR A 254 -16.36 -7.63 -7.19
CA TYR A 254 -15.20 -8.04 -6.38
C TYR A 254 -15.62 -8.81 -5.12
N LEU A 255 -16.60 -8.33 -4.36
CA LEU A 255 -17.07 -8.98 -3.13
C LEU A 255 -17.76 -10.32 -3.41
N VAL A 256 -18.53 -10.44 -4.50
CA VAL A 256 -19.13 -11.72 -4.93
C VAL A 256 -18.05 -12.73 -5.28
N LEU A 257 -17.03 -12.33 -6.06
CA LEU A 257 -15.92 -13.23 -6.39
C LEU A 257 -15.08 -13.60 -5.16
N TRP A 258 -14.87 -12.66 -4.24
CA TRP A 258 -14.18 -12.89 -2.97
C TRP A 258 -14.93 -13.89 -2.08
N THR A 259 -16.23 -13.70 -1.90
CA THR A 259 -17.07 -14.62 -1.12
C THR A 259 -17.13 -16.01 -1.74
N LEU A 260 -17.22 -16.11 -3.07
CA LEU A 260 -17.13 -17.39 -3.78
C LEU A 260 -15.77 -18.07 -3.57
N ALA A 261 -14.67 -17.31 -3.58
CA ALA A 261 -13.33 -17.83 -3.34
C ALA A 261 -13.17 -18.35 -1.90
N VAL A 262 -13.66 -17.61 -0.90
CA VAL A 262 -13.68 -18.03 0.51
C VAL A 262 -14.51 -19.30 0.67
N TRP A 263 -15.72 -19.32 0.10
CA TRP A 263 -16.62 -20.47 0.19
C TRP A 263 -16.01 -21.73 -0.44
N ARG A 264 -15.37 -21.62 -1.61
CA ARG A 264 -14.69 -22.76 -2.26
C ARG A 264 -13.50 -23.25 -1.43
N ALA A 265 -12.64 -22.36 -0.94
CA ALA A 265 -11.50 -22.74 -0.10
C ALA A 265 -11.98 -23.42 1.20
N ALA A 266 -12.94 -22.81 1.91
CA ALA A 266 -13.49 -23.35 3.15
C ALA A 266 -14.22 -24.69 2.93
N SER A 267 -15.04 -24.80 1.89
CA SER A 267 -15.76 -26.04 1.59
C SER A 267 -14.81 -27.19 1.21
N ASN A 268 -13.74 -26.93 0.46
CA ASN A 268 -12.71 -27.93 0.17
C ASN A 268 -12.03 -28.42 1.44
N ILE A 269 -11.66 -27.49 2.35
CA ILE A 269 -11.05 -27.82 3.65
C ILE A 269 -12.01 -28.66 4.51
N LEU A 270 -13.29 -28.27 4.59
CA LEU A 270 -14.29 -28.99 5.38
C LEU A 270 -14.60 -30.38 4.83
N ARG A 271 -14.69 -30.53 3.49
CA ARG A 271 -14.87 -31.83 2.83
C ARG A 271 -13.67 -32.74 3.08
N ALA A 272 -12.45 -32.19 2.97
CA ALA A 272 -11.23 -32.91 3.27
C ALA A 272 -11.22 -33.43 4.72
N ARG A 273 -11.66 -32.64 5.71
CA ARG A 273 -11.74 -33.09 7.11
C ARG A 273 -12.74 -34.23 7.34
N LYS A 274 -13.82 -34.31 6.55
CA LYS A 274 -14.87 -35.33 6.70
C LYS A 274 -14.54 -36.70 6.11
N GLN A 275 -13.51 -36.81 5.27
CA GLN A 275 -13.10 -38.09 4.66
C GLN A 275 -11.66 -38.49 5.05
N PRO A 276 -11.38 -38.79 6.33
CA PRO A 276 -10.01 -39.05 6.77
C PRO A 276 -9.46 -40.46 6.45
N SER A 277 -10.28 -41.44 6.04
CA SER A 277 -10.01 -42.84 6.43
C SER A 277 -9.77 -43.90 5.33
N ALA A 278 -9.53 -43.57 4.05
CA ALA A 278 -9.36 -44.63 3.03
C ALA A 278 -8.36 -44.29 1.91
N VAL A 279 -7.25 -43.63 2.25
CA VAL A 279 -6.32 -43.04 1.26
C VAL A 279 -4.92 -43.65 1.46
N ALA A 280 -4.44 -44.40 0.47
CA ALA A 280 -3.09 -44.98 0.45
C ALA A 280 -1.99 -43.92 0.68
N LEU A 281 -0.82 -44.32 1.18
CA LEU A 281 0.32 -43.42 1.51
C LEU A 281 0.65 -42.41 0.40
N GLN A 282 0.64 -42.83 -0.88
CA GLN A 282 0.93 -41.96 -2.01
C GLN A 282 -0.17 -40.91 -2.21
N SER A 283 -1.44 -41.30 -2.05
CA SER A 283 -2.58 -40.38 -2.09
C SER A 283 -2.70 -39.47 -0.86
N GLN A 284 -2.11 -39.84 0.29
CA GLN A 284 -2.06 -39.00 1.48
C GLN A 284 -1.17 -37.76 1.28
N SER A 285 -0.05 -37.92 0.58
CA SER A 285 0.84 -36.80 0.23
C SER A 285 0.14 -35.78 -0.69
N GLN A 286 -0.50 -36.25 -1.77
CA GLN A 286 -1.27 -35.43 -2.69
C GLN A 286 -2.46 -34.72 -2.02
N PHE A 287 -3.13 -35.42 -1.10
CA PHE A 287 -4.20 -34.85 -0.30
C PHE A 287 -3.72 -33.70 0.59
N ARG A 288 -2.59 -33.88 1.28
CA ARG A 288 -1.99 -32.85 2.14
C ARG A 288 -1.51 -31.65 1.32
N GLN A 289 -0.92 -31.88 0.15
CA GLN A 289 -0.54 -30.81 -0.78
C GLN A 289 -1.76 -29.97 -1.19
N LYS A 290 -2.87 -30.61 -1.57
CA LYS A 290 -4.11 -29.90 -1.90
C LYS A 290 -4.65 -29.07 -0.73
N GLN A 291 -4.59 -29.61 0.49
CA GLN A 291 -4.95 -28.85 1.69
C GLN A 291 -4.08 -27.60 1.84
N ILE A 292 -2.75 -27.72 1.70
CA ILE A 292 -1.83 -26.58 1.82
C ILE A 292 -2.17 -25.49 0.81
N LEU A 293 -2.51 -25.85 -0.44
CA LEU A 293 -2.95 -24.89 -1.44
C LEU A 293 -4.24 -24.16 -1.03
N ASP A 294 -5.27 -24.90 -0.56
CA ASP A 294 -6.54 -24.30 -0.13
C ASP A 294 -6.38 -23.39 1.10
N TYR A 295 -5.55 -23.82 2.06
CA TYR A 295 -5.22 -23.03 3.23
C TYR A 295 -4.40 -21.77 2.90
N SER A 296 -3.48 -21.85 1.93
CA SER A 296 -2.69 -20.70 1.47
C SER A 296 -3.58 -19.67 0.77
N ARG A 297 -4.56 -20.11 -0.03
CA ARG A 297 -5.59 -19.22 -0.61
C ARG A 297 -6.41 -18.55 0.49
N LEU A 298 -6.83 -19.31 1.50
CA LEU A 298 -7.60 -18.79 2.62
C LEU A 298 -6.79 -17.79 3.47
N MET A 299 -5.49 -18.01 3.66
CA MET A 299 -4.59 -17.07 4.35
C MET A 299 -4.58 -15.69 3.67
N ILE A 300 -4.48 -15.65 2.34
CA ILE A 300 -4.54 -14.39 1.58
C ILE A 300 -5.91 -13.72 1.77
N LEU A 301 -7.00 -14.47 1.57
CA LEU A 301 -8.36 -13.94 1.67
C LEU A 301 -8.67 -13.41 3.08
N LEU A 302 -8.28 -14.14 4.13
CA LEU A 302 -8.47 -13.74 5.53
C LEU A 302 -7.64 -12.51 5.87
N SER A 303 -6.37 -12.45 5.46
CA SER A 303 -5.52 -11.27 5.68
C SER A 303 -6.13 -10.01 5.06
N CYS A 304 -6.56 -10.11 3.81
CA CYS A 304 -7.23 -9.02 3.10
C CYS A 304 -8.57 -8.66 3.77
N GLY A 305 -9.37 -9.65 4.17
CA GLY A 305 -10.65 -9.43 4.85
C GLY A 305 -10.49 -8.72 6.19
N ILE A 306 -9.55 -9.17 7.03
CA ILE A 306 -9.22 -8.51 8.31
C ILE A 306 -8.75 -7.08 8.06
N THR A 307 -7.92 -6.84 7.04
CA THR A 307 -7.46 -5.49 6.68
C THR A 307 -8.64 -4.57 6.31
N VAL A 308 -9.60 -5.06 5.53
CA VAL A 308 -10.81 -4.30 5.16
C VAL A 308 -11.66 -4.00 6.40
N VAL A 309 -11.84 -4.97 7.30
CA VAL A 309 -12.62 -4.78 8.54
C VAL A 309 -11.95 -3.75 9.45
N LEU A 310 -10.64 -3.84 9.67
CA LEU A 310 -9.89 -2.87 10.46
C LEU A 310 -9.98 -1.46 9.84
N TYR A 311 -9.82 -1.36 8.51
CA TYR A 311 -9.99 -0.11 7.80
C TYR A 311 -11.41 0.46 7.95
N ALA A 312 -12.45 -0.37 7.97
CA ALA A 312 -13.83 0.06 8.16
C ALA A 312 -14.13 0.68 9.52
N THR A 313 -13.33 0.35 10.53
CA THR A 313 -13.45 0.98 11.85
C THR A 313 -12.82 2.38 11.89
N SER A 314 -11.89 2.68 10.98
CA SER A 314 -11.14 3.94 10.94
C SER A 314 -11.98 5.13 10.46
N MET A 315 -11.73 6.31 11.03
CA MET A 315 -12.34 7.57 10.56
C MET A 315 -11.89 7.95 9.15
N SER A 316 -10.67 7.54 8.75
CA SER A 316 -10.13 7.82 7.43
C SER A 316 -10.95 7.21 6.28
N ALA A 317 -11.71 6.14 6.57
CA ALA A 317 -12.59 5.49 5.60
C ALA A 317 -13.77 6.36 5.16
N ALA A 318 -14.15 7.37 5.95
CA ALA A 318 -15.21 8.32 5.61
C ALA A 318 -14.68 9.73 5.33
N ALA A 319 -13.66 10.18 6.07
CA ALA A 319 -13.13 11.54 5.95
C ALA A 319 -12.45 11.80 4.59
N GLU A 320 -11.56 10.90 4.17
CA GLU A 320 -10.76 11.06 2.95
C GLU A 320 -10.58 9.69 2.25
N PRO A 321 -11.67 9.03 1.81
CA PRO A 321 -11.63 7.64 1.36
C PRO A 321 -10.73 7.42 0.14
N GLN A 322 -10.59 8.41 -0.75
CA GLN A 322 -9.70 8.31 -1.91
C GLN A 322 -8.23 8.22 -1.49
N ILE A 323 -7.80 9.10 -0.58
CA ILE A 323 -6.42 9.13 -0.08
C ILE A 323 -6.18 7.90 0.81
N ALA A 324 -7.14 7.57 1.67
CA ALA A 324 -7.04 6.50 2.66
C ALA A 324 -7.14 5.09 2.05
N ALA A 325 -7.66 4.95 0.84
CA ALA A 325 -7.70 3.69 0.10
C ALA A 325 -6.31 3.04 -0.06
N ARG A 326 -5.22 3.80 0.09
CA ARG A 326 -3.83 3.28 0.16
C ARG A 326 -3.62 2.24 1.27
N TYR A 327 -4.41 2.27 2.35
CA TYR A 327 -4.33 1.27 3.42
C TYR A 327 -4.79 -0.12 2.97
N LEU A 328 -5.48 -0.20 1.84
CA LEU A 328 -5.91 -1.44 1.21
C LEU A 328 -4.93 -1.93 0.11
N VAL A 329 -3.69 -1.42 0.06
CA VAL A 329 -2.70 -1.78 -0.98
C VAL A 329 -2.45 -3.30 -1.08
N CYS A 330 -2.52 -4.02 0.04
CA CYS A 330 -2.34 -5.48 0.05
C CYS A 330 -3.54 -6.26 -0.53
N LEU A 331 -4.67 -5.59 -0.86
CA LEU A 331 -5.75 -6.25 -1.62
C LEU A 331 -5.28 -6.75 -2.99
N LEU A 332 -4.20 -6.20 -3.54
CA LEU A 332 -3.58 -6.70 -4.77
C LEU A 332 -3.24 -8.19 -4.71
N LEU A 333 -2.88 -8.71 -3.52
CA LEU A 333 -2.57 -10.14 -3.33
C LEU A 333 -3.82 -11.04 -3.50
N SER A 334 -5.02 -10.50 -3.28
CA SER A 334 -6.28 -11.24 -3.44
C SER A 334 -6.72 -11.36 -4.89
N ILE A 335 -6.22 -10.53 -5.80
CA ILE A 335 -6.62 -10.49 -7.22
C ILE A 335 -6.48 -11.88 -7.89
N PRO A 336 -5.34 -12.59 -7.81
CA PRO A 336 -5.26 -13.96 -8.35
C PRO A 336 -6.29 -14.92 -7.73
N VAL A 337 -6.58 -14.78 -6.44
CA VAL A 337 -7.49 -15.71 -5.74
C VAL A 337 -8.97 -15.47 -6.12
N VAL A 338 -9.34 -14.21 -6.30
CA VAL A 338 -10.66 -13.74 -6.71
C VAL A 338 -10.90 -14.03 -8.20
N LEU A 339 -9.93 -13.70 -9.07
CA LEU A 339 -10.09 -13.89 -10.52
C LEU A 339 -9.99 -15.36 -10.94
N TRP A 340 -9.38 -16.23 -10.14
CA TRP A 340 -9.37 -17.67 -10.40
C TRP A 340 -10.79 -18.25 -10.55
N GLN A 341 -11.79 -17.64 -9.92
CA GLN A 341 -13.17 -18.10 -10.01
C GLN A 341 -13.76 -17.98 -11.43
N LEU A 342 -13.20 -17.09 -12.25
CA LEU A 342 -13.59 -16.82 -13.62
C LEU A 342 -12.67 -17.50 -14.66
N TRP A 343 -11.52 -18.04 -14.23
CA TRP A 343 -10.55 -18.60 -15.16
C TRP A 343 -11.16 -19.81 -15.89
N PRO A 344 -11.07 -19.90 -17.24
CA PRO A 344 -11.60 -21.05 -17.96
C PRO A 344 -10.80 -22.29 -17.58
N HIS A 345 -11.47 -23.25 -16.96
CA HIS A 345 -10.88 -24.53 -16.65
C HIS A 345 -11.06 -25.41 -17.88
N THR A 346 -9.97 -25.97 -18.41
CA THR A 346 -10.08 -27.08 -19.36
C THR A 346 -10.69 -28.24 -18.60
N HIS A 347 -12.01 -28.39 -18.70
CA HIS A 347 -12.69 -29.55 -18.21
C HIS A 347 -12.24 -30.73 -19.07
N THR A 348 -11.17 -31.42 -18.65
CA THR A 348 -10.84 -32.75 -19.14
C THR A 348 -11.84 -33.75 -18.55
N THR A 349 -13.14 -33.52 -18.75
CA THR A 349 -14.19 -34.43 -18.32
C THR A 349 -14.51 -35.35 -19.49
N ARG A 350 -13.71 -36.42 -19.60
CA ARG A 350 -14.27 -37.73 -19.94
C ARG A 350 -15.31 -38.03 -18.83
N THR A 351 -16.51 -38.42 -19.25
CA THR A 351 -17.58 -39.04 -18.43
C THR A 351 -18.38 -38.16 -17.45
N VAL A 352 -19.25 -37.27 -17.94
CA VAL A 352 -20.65 -37.16 -17.44
C VAL A 352 -21.52 -36.64 -18.58
N LYS A 353 -22.53 -37.43 -19.00
CA LYS A 353 -23.62 -37.03 -19.91
C LYS A 353 -24.58 -36.05 -19.21
N SER A 354 -24.14 -34.82 -18.96
CA SER A 354 -25.02 -33.72 -18.52
C SER A 354 -24.84 -32.56 -19.50
N SER A 355 -25.95 -31.93 -19.88
CA SER A 355 -26.07 -31.03 -21.03
C SER A 355 -24.89 -30.04 -21.16
N HIS A 356 -24.20 -30.08 -22.31
CA HIS A 356 -23.01 -29.27 -22.58
C HIS A 356 -23.30 -27.75 -22.68
N ILE A 357 -24.56 -27.36 -22.90
CA ILE A 357 -25.01 -25.98 -23.12
C ILE A 357 -24.79 -25.06 -21.89
N PRO A 358 -25.26 -25.40 -20.66
CA PRO A 358 -25.02 -24.57 -19.48
C PRO A 358 -23.54 -24.42 -19.10
N ALA A 359 -22.71 -25.42 -19.39
CA ALA A 359 -21.26 -25.34 -19.13
C ALA A 359 -20.55 -24.39 -20.11
N LEU A 360 -20.92 -24.43 -21.39
CA LEU A 360 -20.39 -23.53 -22.41
C LEU A 360 -20.80 -22.08 -22.16
N LEU A 361 -22.08 -21.83 -21.88
CA LEU A 361 -22.60 -20.49 -21.54
C LEU A 361 -21.87 -19.89 -20.33
N ARG A 362 -21.63 -20.69 -19.29
CA ARG A 362 -20.88 -20.25 -18.10
C ARG A 362 -19.42 -19.90 -18.42
N SER A 363 -18.77 -20.71 -19.26
CA SER A 363 -17.40 -20.45 -19.69
C SER A 363 -17.31 -19.17 -20.51
N SER A 364 -18.22 -18.97 -21.47
CA SER A 364 -18.29 -17.76 -22.29
C SER A 364 -18.56 -16.51 -21.46
N ALA A 365 -19.48 -16.57 -20.50
CA ALA A 365 -19.73 -15.46 -19.57
C ALA A 365 -18.49 -15.12 -18.73
N SER A 366 -17.77 -16.13 -18.23
CA SER A 366 -16.57 -15.92 -17.41
C SER A 366 -15.43 -15.29 -18.21
N VAL A 367 -15.23 -15.74 -19.46
CA VAL A 367 -14.27 -15.13 -20.39
C VAL A 367 -14.69 -13.69 -20.73
N GLY A 368 -15.97 -13.44 -20.99
CA GLY A 368 -16.49 -12.08 -21.22
C GLY A 368 -16.21 -11.13 -20.06
N ILE A 369 -16.41 -11.58 -18.81
CA ILE A 369 -16.09 -10.79 -17.61
C ILE A 369 -14.58 -10.55 -17.49
N LEU A 370 -13.73 -11.56 -17.75
CA LEU A 370 -12.28 -11.38 -17.73
C LEU A 370 -11.79 -10.39 -18.80
N LEU A 371 -12.37 -10.43 -20.00
CA LEU A 371 -12.09 -9.46 -21.06
C LEU A 371 -12.53 -8.05 -20.66
N LEU A 372 -13.70 -7.90 -20.04
CA LEU A 372 -14.17 -6.63 -19.51
C LEU A 372 -13.21 -6.06 -18.46
N ILE A 373 -12.79 -6.87 -17.48
CA ILE A 373 -11.82 -6.47 -16.45
C ILE A 373 -10.49 -6.07 -17.09
N THR A 374 -10.00 -6.86 -18.05
CA THR A 374 -8.76 -6.55 -18.78
C THR A 374 -8.88 -5.23 -19.53
N GLY A 375 -10.01 -4.99 -20.22
CA GLY A 375 -10.30 -3.72 -20.90
C GLY A 375 -10.30 -2.53 -19.94
N ILE A 376 -10.88 -2.68 -18.75
CA ILE A 376 -10.89 -1.63 -17.71
C ILE A 376 -9.47 -1.31 -17.22
N PHE A 377 -8.61 -2.31 -17.01
CA PHE A 377 -7.21 -2.10 -16.67
C PHE A 377 -6.44 -1.40 -17.81
N LEU A 378 -6.64 -1.82 -19.06
CA LEU A 378 -6.05 -1.17 -20.23
C LEU A 378 -6.46 0.31 -20.37
N ILE A 379 -7.72 0.64 -20.06
CA ILE A 379 -8.17 2.04 -20.01
C ILE A 379 -7.40 2.82 -18.93
N GLY A 380 -7.12 2.21 -17.77
CA GLY A 380 -6.30 2.81 -16.72
C GLY A 380 -4.87 3.14 -17.16
N ILE A 381 -4.28 2.34 -18.06
CA ILE A 381 -3.01 2.69 -18.71
C ILE A 381 -3.19 3.96 -19.53
N VAL A 382 -4.18 3.99 -20.44
CA VAL A 382 -4.40 5.14 -21.33
C VAL A 382 -4.58 6.43 -20.54
N GLU A 383 -5.35 6.39 -19.45
CA GLU A 383 -5.53 7.53 -18.54
C GLU A 383 -4.19 7.97 -17.92
N THR A 384 -3.41 7.01 -17.41
CA THR A 384 -2.09 7.30 -16.82
C THR A 384 -1.14 7.98 -17.81
N PHE A 385 -1.15 7.54 -19.07
CA PHE A 385 -0.34 8.16 -20.13
C PHE A 385 -0.89 9.54 -20.55
N SER A 386 -2.20 9.75 -20.47
CA SER A 386 -2.82 11.05 -20.78
C SER A 386 -2.39 12.17 -19.81
N ASP A 387 -2.02 11.82 -18.57
CA ASP A 387 -1.56 12.77 -17.55
C ASP A 387 -0.09 13.22 -17.73
N ILE A 388 0.68 12.61 -18.64
CA ILE A 388 2.11 12.89 -18.79
C ILE A 388 2.37 14.37 -19.06
N THR A 389 1.61 14.98 -19.95
CA THR A 389 1.78 16.40 -20.31
C THR A 389 1.56 17.31 -19.10
N GLN A 390 0.51 17.06 -18.31
CA GLN A 390 0.24 17.84 -17.09
C GLN A 390 1.36 17.64 -16.06
N ALA A 391 1.87 16.43 -15.90
CA ALA A 391 2.98 16.14 -15.00
C ALA A 391 4.28 16.83 -15.44
N GLN A 392 4.56 16.90 -16.75
CA GLN A 392 5.70 17.63 -17.30
C GLN A 392 5.58 19.13 -17.06
N HIS A 393 4.41 19.72 -17.30
CA HIS A 393 4.15 21.13 -16.99
C HIS A 393 4.36 21.43 -15.51
N PHE A 394 3.81 20.59 -14.63
CA PHE A 394 4.02 20.73 -13.18
C PHE A 394 5.51 20.64 -12.82
N SER A 395 6.25 19.70 -13.39
CA SER A 395 7.69 19.58 -13.16
C SER A 395 8.46 20.82 -13.60
N ALA A 396 8.17 21.34 -14.80
CA ALA A 396 8.80 22.55 -15.33
C ALA A 396 8.48 23.78 -14.46
N GLN A 397 7.23 23.90 -14.00
CA GLN A 397 6.78 24.94 -13.08
C GLN A 397 7.57 24.91 -11.76
N GLN A 398 7.81 23.72 -11.22
CA GLN A 398 8.60 23.56 -10.00
C GLN A 398 10.08 23.94 -10.19
N THR A 399 10.70 23.56 -11.32
CA THR A 399 12.08 23.97 -11.64
C THR A 399 12.20 25.50 -11.71
N LYS A 400 11.29 26.15 -12.43
CA LYS A 400 11.23 27.62 -12.53
C LYS A 400 11.07 28.29 -11.17
N LEU A 401 10.25 27.72 -10.29
CA LEU A 401 10.07 28.23 -8.93
C LEU A 401 11.37 28.16 -8.11
N VAL A 402 12.10 27.04 -8.18
CA VAL A 402 13.39 26.88 -7.49
C VAL A 402 14.42 27.90 -8.01
N GLU A 403 14.55 28.04 -9.33
CA GLU A 403 15.44 29.03 -9.96
C GLU A 403 15.07 30.45 -9.55
N ARG A 404 13.77 30.77 -9.53
CA ARG A 404 13.30 32.10 -9.12
C ARG A 404 13.61 32.41 -7.65
N LEU A 405 13.45 31.44 -6.76
CA LEU A 405 13.81 31.62 -5.35
C LEU A 405 15.32 31.83 -5.18
N GLN A 406 16.14 31.07 -5.91
CA GLN A 406 17.60 31.22 -5.88
C GLN A 406 18.06 32.59 -6.41
N THR A 407 17.50 33.05 -7.53
CA THR A 407 17.81 34.39 -8.09
C THR A 407 17.40 35.54 -7.18
N LEU A 408 16.37 35.34 -6.35
CA LEU A 408 15.96 36.30 -5.32
C LEU A 408 16.77 36.17 -4.01
N GLY A 409 17.73 35.24 -3.93
CA GLY A 409 18.51 34.98 -2.72
C GLY A 409 17.71 34.31 -1.59
N VAL A 410 16.51 33.77 -1.89
CA VAL A 410 15.64 33.14 -0.89
C VAL A 410 16.10 31.70 -0.64
N THR A 411 16.88 31.52 0.42
CA THR A 411 17.45 30.20 0.80
C THR A 411 16.83 29.60 2.06
N ARG A 412 16.06 30.39 2.82
CA ARG A 412 15.42 30.01 4.09
C ARG A 412 13.99 30.51 4.12
N LEU A 413 13.02 29.60 4.18
CA LEU A 413 11.61 29.97 4.09
C LEU A 413 10.67 29.09 4.91
N TYR A 414 9.49 29.64 5.21
CA TYR A 414 8.35 28.91 5.76
C TYR A 414 7.33 28.59 4.67
N THR A 415 6.79 27.36 4.67
CA THR A 415 5.75 26.93 3.73
C THR A 415 5.00 25.69 4.25
N GLU A 416 4.04 25.18 3.47
CA GLU A 416 3.30 23.96 3.79
C GLU A 416 4.09 22.68 3.47
N TYR A 417 3.62 21.55 4.00
CA TYR A 417 4.30 20.26 4.00
C TYR A 417 4.83 19.80 2.63
N TRP A 418 4.01 19.83 1.59
CA TRP A 418 4.34 19.27 0.28
C TRP A 418 5.32 20.15 -0.49
N THR A 419 5.09 21.45 -0.47
CA THR A 419 5.95 22.45 -1.09
C THR A 419 7.31 22.45 -0.42
N CYS A 420 7.37 22.35 0.91
CA CYS A 420 8.64 22.31 1.62
C CYS A 420 9.51 21.12 1.18
N ASN A 421 8.98 19.90 1.27
CA ASN A 421 9.73 18.69 0.92
C ASN A 421 10.18 18.68 -0.55
N ARG A 422 9.35 19.18 -1.48
CA ARG A 422 9.71 19.29 -2.90
C ARG A 422 10.84 20.30 -3.13
N LEU A 423 10.76 21.48 -2.52
CA LEU A 423 11.77 22.52 -2.68
C LEU A 423 13.14 22.10 -2.12
N ILE A 424 13.17 21.47 -0.95
CA ILE A 424 14.43 20.94 -0.38
C ILE A 424 15.04 19.93 -1.36
N PHE A 425 14.23 18.97 -1.81
CA PHE A 425 14.69 17.90 -2.71
C PHE A 425 15.19 18.44 -4.05
N GLN A 426 14.39 19.26 -4.74
CA GLN A 426 14.70 19.77 -6.09
C GLN A 426 15.80 20.82 -6.10
N SER A 427 15.99 21.56 -5.00
CA SER A 427 17.07 22.54 -4.90
C SER A 427 18.40 21.92 -4.45
N HIS A 428 18.44 20.61 -4.21
CA HIS A 428 19.57 19.91 -3.59
C HIS A 428 19.99 20.60 -2.28
N GLU A 429 19.02 20.85 -1.40
CA GLU A 429 19.19 21.48 -0.09
C GLU A 429 19.70 22.94 -0.11
N LYS A 430 19.83 23.57 -1.30
CA LYS A 430 20.15 25.01 -1.41
C LYS A 430 19.06 25.89 -0.82
N ILE A 431 17.80 25.45 -0.89
CA ILE A 431 16.65 26.06 -0.22
C ILE A 431 16.25 25.13 0.93
N MET A 432 16.41 25.61 2.16
CA MET A 432 15.93 24.92 3.36
C MET A 432 14.62 25.56 3.79
N CYS A 433 13.65 24.74 4.18
CA CYS A 433 12.36 25.21 4.64
C CYS A 433 11.94 24.57 5.94
N SER A 434 11.12 25.32 6.67
CA SER A 434 10.44 24.85 7.87
C SER A 434 8.94 24.80 7.59
N ILE A 435 8.34 23.66 7.89
CA ILE A 435 6.92 23.41 7.67
C ILE A 435 6.13 24.14 8.74
N LEU A 436 5.09 24.85 8.32
CA LEU A 436 4.06 25.42 9.19
C LEU A 436 2.76 24.63 9.05
N ALA A 437 2.04 24.47 10.16
CA ALA A 437 0.63 24.07 10.15
C ALA A 437 -0.26 25.27 9.81
N GLU A 438 -1.55 25.04 9.53
CA GLU A 438 -2.49 26.11 9.20
C GLU A 438 -2.68 27.13 10.33
N ASP A 439 -2.37 26.78 11.58
CA ASP A 439 -2.36 27.70 12.72
C ASP A 439 -1.02 28.44 12.89
N PHE A 440 -0.12 28.37 11.91
CA PHE A 440 1.23 28.95 11.92
C PHE A 440 2.13 28.41 13.05
N LYS A 441 1.71 27.34 13.73
CA LYS A 441 2.59 26.61 14.62
C LYS A 441 3.53 25.71 13.79
N PRO A 442 4.65 25.28 14.39
CA PRO A 442 5.54 24.32 13.75
C PRO A 442 4.77 23.09 13.27
N GLY A 443 4.85 22.82 11.97
CA GLY A 443 4.27 21.62 11.37
C GLY A 443 5.22 20.42 11.45
N MET A 444 5.01 19.47 10.55
CA MET A 444 5.68 18.16 10.53
C MET A 444 7.15 18.22 10.06
N ASN A 445 8.03 18.83 10.87
CA ASN A 445 9.44 19.00 10.57
C ASN A 445 10.25 17.76 11.00
N ARG A 446 10.53 16.86 10.04
CA ARG A 446 11.17 15.56 10.32
C ARG A 446 12.69 15.62 10.49
N TYR A 447 13.35 16.64 9.96
CA TYR A 447 14.78 16.85 10.11
C TYR A 447 15.04 18.15 10.88
N PRO A 448 15.32 18.08 12.19
CA PRO A 448 15.47 19.27 13.05
C PRO A 448 16.46 20.33 12.54
N PRO A 449 17.58 19.99 11.88
CA PRO A 449 18.50 20.99 11.34
C PRO A 449 17.86 21.96 10.34
N TYR A 450 16.92 21.55 9.48
CA TYR A 450 16.25 22.47 8.55
C TYR A 450 15.40 23.49 9.27
N ARG A 451 14.67 23.07 10.30
CA ARG A 451 13.86 23.97 11.12
C ARG A 451 14.75 24.99 11.84
N ARG A 452 15.83 24.55 12.47
CA ARG A 452 16.79 25.44 13.16
C ARG A 452 17.37 26.48 12.20
N ALA A 453 17.82 26.05 11.03
CA ALA A 453 18.39 26.95 10.02
C ALA A 453 17.42 28.06 9.58
N VAL A 454 16.11 27.78 9.49
CA VAL A 454 15.10 28.80 9.15
C VAL A 454 14.78 29.69 10.34
N GLN A 455 14.72 29.15 11.56
CA GLN A 455 14.44 29.91 12.78
C GLN A 455 15.57 30.88 13.16
N GLU A 456 16.82 30.50 12.92
CA GLU A 456 18.01 31.33 13.16
C GLU A 456 18.19 32.44 12.10
N THR A 457 17.43 32.37 10.99
CA THR A 457 17.46 33.41 9.96
C THR A 457 16.67 34.63 10.43
N ALA A 458 17.30 35.80 10.46
CA ALA A 458 16.66 37.03 10.94
C ALA A 458 15.43 37.47 10.12
N LYS A 459 15.45 37.20 8.81
CA LYS A 459 14.41 37.58 7.86
C LYS A 459 14.09 36.42 6.90
N PRO A 460 13.36 35.38 7.36
CA PRO A 460 12.97 34.26 6.50
C PRO A 460 11.82 34.66 5.58
N ALA A 461 11.79 34.10 4.36
CA ALA A 461 10.68 34.31 3.45
C ALA A 461 9.48 33.40 3.78
N TYR A 462 8.30 33.74 3.25
CA TYR A 462 7.12 32.86 3.31
C TYR A 462 6.65 32.56 1.89
N LEU A 463 6.31 31.30 1.64
CA LEU A 463 5.83 30.85 0.34
C LEU A 463 4.59 30.00 0.54
N PHE A 464 3.49 30.34 -0.12
CA PHE A 464 2.25 29.57 -0.06
C PHE A 464 1.65 29.41 -1.46
N LEU A 465 0.85 28.37 -1.66
CA LEU A 465 0.02 28.27 -2.86
C LEU A 465 -0.94 29.46 -2.90
N TYR A 466 -1.06 30.10 -4.05
CA TYR A 466 -1.87 31.30 -4.22
C TYR A 466 -3.32 31.05 -3.81
N ARG A 467 -3.84 31.88 -2.89
CA ARG A 467 -5.19 31.77 -2.31
C ARG A 467 -5.48 30.45 -1.56
N SER A 468 -4.44 29.73 -1.14
CA SER A 468 -4.62 28.65 -0.17
C SER A 468 -5.08 29.17 1.20
N SER A 469 -5.58 28.29 2.05
CA SER A 469 -5.89 28.59 3.46
C SER A 469 -4.70 29.25 4.17
N TYR A 470 -3.50 28.72 3.94
CA TYR A 470 -2.24 29.28 4.44
C TYR A 470 -1.99 30.72 3.96
N ASP A 471 -2.15 30.96 2.66
CA ASP A 471 -1.90 32.27 2.06
C ASP A 471 -2.87 33.34 2.60
N LEU A 472 -4.17 33.04 2.58
CA LEU A 472 -5.21 33.95 3.05
C LEU A 472 -5.05 34.28 4.53
N LYS A 473 -4.73 33.28 5.35
CA LYS A 473 -4.54 33.48 6.79
C LYS A 473 -3.24 34.22 7.10
N PHE A 474 -2.18 33.99 6.31
CA PHE A 474 -0.93 34.77 6.46
C PHE A 474 -1.20 36.26 6.21
N ILE A 475 -1.89 36.60 5.12
CA ILE A 475 -2.28 37.98 4.81
C ILE A 475 -3.07 38.58 5.96
N GLN A 476 -4.09 37.85 6.46
CA GLN A 476 -4.94 38.30 7.54
C GLN A 476 -4.15 38.60 8.83
N GLU A 477 -3.28 37.69 9.26
CA GLU A 477 -2.50 37.85 10.49
C GLU A 477 -1.46 38.98 10.36
N GLN A 478 -0.76 39.08 9.23
CA GLN A 478 0.21 40.15 8.99
C GLN A 478 -0.47 41.53 8.82
N GLN A 479 -1.69 41.57 8.30
CA GLN A 479 -2.49 42.79 8.21
C GLN A 479 -2.95 43.26 9.58
N LYS A 480 -3.46 42.37 10.44
CA LYS A 480 -3.81 42.68 11.84
C LYS A 480 -2.60 43.23 12.60
N ALA A 481 -1.43 42.61 12.40
CA ALA A 481 -0.18 43.05 13.03
C ALA A 481 0.42 44.33 12.41
N LYS A 482 -0.16 44.88 11.32
CA LYS A 482 0.40 45.98 10.51
C LYS A 482 1.83 45.71 10.02
N GLN A 483 2.15 44.45 9.74
CA GLN A 483 3.48 43.99 9.32
C GLN A 483 3.56 43.61 7.84
N LEU A 484 2.43 43.59 7.12
CA LEU A 484 2.41 43.21 5.71
C LEU A 484 3.33 44.08 4.84
N GLN A 485 3.50 45.36 5.18
CA GLN A 485 4.41 46.29 4.50
C GLN A 485 5.90 45.94 4.65
N LYS A 486 6.26 45.06 5.60
CA LYS A 486 7.63 44.57 5.78
C LYS A 486 8.02 43.51 4.75
N TYR A 487 7.09 43.10 3.88
CA TYR A 487 7.31 42.08 2.87
C TYR A 487 7.07 42.63 1.47
N ARG A 488 8.01 42.35 0.56
CA ARG A 488 7.81 42.44 -0.87
C ARG A 488 7.02 41.22 -1.33
N TYR A 489 5.77 41.44 -1.74
CA TYR A 489 4.92 40.40 -2.31
C TYR A 489 5.24 40.15 -3.78
N ILE A 490 5.37 38.88 -4.16
CA ILE A 490 5.61 38.43 -5.53
C ILE A 490 4.66 37.25 -5.80
N LYS A 491 3.80 37.39 -6.81
CA LYS A 491 3.03 36.27 -7.34
C LYS A 491 3.82 35.60 -8.47
N TYR A 492 4.12 34.32 -8.35
CA TYR A 492 4.92 33.60 -9.34
C TYR A 492 4.49 32.14 -9.46
N GLU A 493 4.24 31.66 -10.68
CA GLU A 493 3.94 30.25 -10.97
C GLU A 493 2.87 29.65 -10.03
N GLY A 494 1.80 30.40 -9.72
CA GLY A 494 0.73 29.93 -8.83
C GLY A 494 1.05 29.97 -7.33
N TYR A 495 2.16 30.58 -6.93
CA TYR A 495 2.54 30.80 -5.54
C TYR A 495 2.50 32.29 -5.16
N SER A 496 2.22 32.52 -3.88
CA SER A 496 2.35 33.79 -3.16
C SER A 496 3.66 33.77 -2.38
N LEU A 497 4.65 34.57 -2.81
CA LEU A 497 5.95 34.70 -2.16
C LEU A 497 6.02 36.04 -1.42
N TYR A 498 6.37 35.98 -0.15
CA TYR A 498 6.56 37.14 0.72
C TYR A 498 8.03 37.21 1.13
N VAL A 499 8.78 38.11 0.49
CA VAL A 499 10.21 38.31 0.77
C VAL A 499 10.36 39.49 1.73
N PRO A 500 10.96 39.31 2.91
CA PRO A 500 11.15 40.42 3.85
C PRO A 500 12.08 41.51 3.27
N ILE A 501 11.75 42.78 3.55
CA ILE A 501 12.50 43.97 3.12
C ILE A 501 13.47 44.38 4.23
#